data_AF-A0A844RQZ5-F1
#
_entry.id   AF-A0A844RQZ5-F1
#
_cell.length_a   1.000
_cell.length_b   1.000
_cell.length_c   1.000
_cell.angle_alpha   90.00
_cell.angle_beta   90.00
_cell.angle_gamma   90.00
#
_symmetry.space_group_name_H-M   'P 1'
#
loop_
_entity.id
_entity.type
_entity.pdbx_description
1 polymer ?
#
loop_
_entity_poly.entity_id
_entity_poly.type
_entity_poly.pdbx_seq_one_letter_code
_entity_poly.pdbx_strand_id
1 'polypeptide(L)'
;MEKNTLRYSGIVFLAGASYGAQATTVKITYAAGFTWTQVVASQALFAALLFAVALLVQRARGKRLVPLSLKQTIALLALGLNTCIGTVLYNYALTLLPVSVAITLLFQFTWMGIVVQLVVMRRRPRAAEAAAAAVILGGTLMASGMFSESVGALDPVGIACGLLSAVSCTFFMFFSSRVGRGMPSVQRGLVVCLGACALGFALCPDYFASGVLQDGIWKFGLVLGLCALFVPVALFGIATPHLTPGLAAIMASSELPCGIALSALVLGEPVEGLQVAGVVAILAGIVISQLPHLGRRSP
;
A
#
# COMPACT_ATOMS: atom_id res chain seq x y z
N MET A 1 26.28 4.95 -7.16
CA MET A 1 24.91 5.39 -6.81
C MET A 1 23.82 4.43 -7.28
N GLU A 2 23.91 3.79 -8.46
CA GLU A 2 22.84 2.92 -9.01
C GLU A 2 22.67 1.55 -8.31
N LYS A 3 23.75 0.99 -7.70
CA LYS A 3 23.68 -0.25 -6.90
C LYS A 3 22.74 -0.13 -5.69
N ASN A 4 22.52 1.09 -5.21
CA ASN A 4 21.57 1.37 -4.14
C ASN A 4 20.12 1.43 -4.66
N THR A 5 19.89 1.90 -5.89
CA THR A 5 18.55 1.98 -6.48
C THR A 5 17.89 0.61 -6.58
N LEU A 6 18.60 -0.40 -7.11
CA LEU A 6 18.06 -1.77 -7.21
C LEU A 6 17.66 -2.33 -5.83
N ARG A 7 18.50 -2.09 -4.82
CA ARG A 7 18.24 -2.51 -3.43
C ARG A 7 16.99 -1.84 -2.87
N TYR A 8 16.85 -0.53 -3.02
CA TYR A 8 15.67 0.19 -2.55
C TYR A 8 14.41 -0.17 -3.35
N SER A 9 14.53 -0.41 -4.66
CA SER A 9 13.44 -0.94 -5.48
C SER A 9 12.96 -2.30 -4.99
N GLY A 10 13.88 -3.21 -4.63
CA GLY A 10 13.53 -4.48 -3.99
C GLY A 10 12.82 -4.32 -2.65
N ILE A 11 13.19 -3.32 -1.84
CA ILE A 11 12.49 -3.01 -0.59
C ILE A 11 11.06 -2.54 -0.86
N VAL A 12 10.83 -1.70 -1.87
CA VAL A 12 9.47 -1.28 -2.25
C VAL A 12 8.67 -2.44 -2.86
N PHE A 13 9.31 -3.33 -3.62
CA PHE A 13 8.67 -4.55 -4.10
C PHE A 13 8.15 -5.40 -2.94
N LEU A 14 8.95 -5.58 -1.89
CA LEU A 14 8.51 -6.31 -0.69
C LEU A 14 7.37 -5.59 0.05
N ALA A 15 7.36 -4.25 0.04
CA ALA A 15 6.28 -3.45 0.60
C ALA A 15 4.97 -3.60 -0.19
N GLY A 16 5.04 -3.60 -1.52
CA GLY A 16 3.90 -3.89 -2.39
C GLY A 16 3.40 -5.32 -2.20
N ALA A 17 4.31 -6.30 -2.19
CA ALA A 17 3.99 -7.70 -1.95
C ALA A 17 3.23 -7.92 -0.62
N SER A 18 3.56 -7.18 0.45
CA SER A 18 2.83 -7.29 1.72
C SER A 18 1.38 -6.77 1.63
N TYR A 19 1.09 -5.80 0.77
CA TYR A 19 -0.30 -5.39 0.50
C TYR A 19 -1.11 -6.53 -0.15
N GLY A 20 -0.49 -7.39 -0.96
CA GLY A 20 -1.16 -8.58 -1.49
C GLY A 20 -1.66 -9.53 -0.39
N ALA A 21 -0.87 -9.70 0.67
CA ALA A 21 -1.28 -10.48 1.85
C ALA A 21 -2.40 -9.81 2.65
N GLN A 22 -2.38 -8.47 2.75
CA GLN A 22 -3.48 -7.72 3.33
C GLN A 22 -4.79 -8.00 2.58
N ALA A 23 -4.81 -7.91 1.25
CA ALA A 23 -6.04 -8.08 0.47
C ALA A 23 -6.72 -9.42 0.73
N THR A 24 -5.94 -10.51 0.78
CA THR A 24 -6.43 -11.85 1.13
C THR A 24 -6.97 -11.90 2.56
N THR A 25 -6.25 -11.30 3.51
CA THR A 25 -6.67 -11.27 4.93
C THR A 25 -7.96 -10.49 5.12
N VAL A 26 -8.16 -9.37 4.39
CA VAL A 26 -9.40 -8.58 4.42
C VAL A 26 -10.59 -9.43 3.98
N LYS A 27 -10.46 -10.19 2.88
CA LYS A 27 -11.52 -11.11 2.42
C LYS A 27 -11.90 -12.12 3.50
N ILE A 28 -10.92 -12.76 4.14
CA ILE A 28 -11.14 -13.72 5.22
C ILE A 28 -11.83 -13.05 6.42
N THR A 29 -11.44 -11.82 6.74
CA THR A 29 -12.01 -11.06 7.86
C THR A 29 -13.47 -10.68 7.61
N TYR A 30 -13.83 -10.31 6.39
CA TYR A 30 -15.22 -10.08 5.98
C TYR A 30 -16.04 -11.36 5.96
N ALA A 31 -15.46 -12.47 5.50
CA ALA A 31 -16.10 -13.78 5.57
C ALA A 31 -16.36 -14.23 7.02
N ALA A 32 -15.55 -13.77 7.98
CA ALA A 32 -15.77 -13.99 9.41
C ALA A 32 -16.85 -13.07 10.02
N GLY A 33 -17.48 -12.19 9.23
CA GLY A 33 -18.60 -11.35 9.65
C GLY A 33 -18.22 -9.98 10.21
N PHE A 34 -16.93 -9.63 10.23
CA PHE A 34 -16.49 -8.29 10.68
C PHE A 34 -16.77 -7.22 9.63
N THR A 35 -17.05 -6.01 10.08
CA THR A 35 -17.34 -4.87 9.19
C THR A 35 -16.07 -4.21 8.68
N TRP A 36 -16.19 -3.45 7.59
CA TRP A 36 -15.06 -2.70 7.05
C TRP A 36 -14.52 -1.63 8.00
N THR A 37 -15.39 -1.01 8.83
CA THR A 37 -14.96 -0.02 9.83
C THR A 37 -14.12 -0.66 10.92
N GLN A 38 -14.50 -1.86 11.39
CA GLN A 38 -13.74 -2.65 12.36
C GLN A 38 -12.39 -3.09 11.80
N VAL A 39 -12.33 -3.47 10.52
CA VAL A 39 -11.08 -3.83 9.82
C VAL A 39 -10.12 -2.65 9.75
N VAL A 40 -10.60 -1.47 9.35
CA VAL A 40 -9.76 -0.24 9.27
C VAL A 40 -9.23 0.16 10.65
N ALA A 41 -10.09 0.14 11.68
CA ALA A 41 -9.68 0.45 13.05
C ALA A 41 -8.65 -0.57 13.58
N SER A 42 -8.86 -1.86 13.30
CA SER A 42 -7.93 -2.94 13.65
C SER A 42 -6.57 -2.75 13.00
N GLN A 43 -6.54 -2.49 11.68
CA GLN A 43 -5.30 -2.24 10.93
C GLN A 43 -4.46 -1.15 11.59
N ALA A 44 -5.09 -0.01 11.88
CA ALA A 44 -4.41 1.13 12.48
C ALA A 44 -3.91 0.80 13.89
N LEU A 45 -4.76 0.21 14.75
CA LEU A 45 -4.42 -0.15 16.12
C LEU A 45 -3.25 -1.12 16.20
N PHE A 46 -3.35 -2.27 15.52
CA PHE A 46 -2.33 -3.31 15.61
C PHE A 46 -1.02 -2.87 14.96
N ALA A 47 -1.06 -2.06 13.90
CA ALA A 47 0.16 -1.47 13.35
C ALA A 47 0.84 -0.49 14.33
N ALA A 48 0.05 0.35 15.01
CA ALA A 48 0.57 1.24 16.05
C ALA A 48 1.18 0.44 17.21
N LEU A 49 0.54 -0.64 17.65
CA LEU A 49 1.06 -1.55 18.68
C LEU A 49 2.37 -2.22 18.23
N LEU A 50 2.44 -2.72 17.00
CA LEU A 50 3.67 -3.33 16.46
C LEU A 50 4.83 -2.32 16.42
N PHE A 51 4.58 -1.08 15.99
CA PHE A 51 5.59 -0.02 16.03
C PHE A 51 5.96 0.39 17.46
N ALA A 52 5.00 0.43 18.38
CA ALA A 52 5.25 0.73 19.78
C ALA A 52 6.15 -0.34 20.42
N VAL A 53 5.85 -1.62 20.20
CA VAL A 53 6.69 -2.74 20.65
C VAL A 53 8.08 -2.66 20.04
N ALA A 54 8.18 -2.41 18.73
CA ALA A 54 9.48 -2.22 18.07
C ALA A 54 10.27 -1.04 18.65
N LEU A 55 9.60 0.05 19.03
CA LEU A 55 10.22 1.21 19.67
C LEU A 55 10.71 0.90 21.08
N LEU A 56 9.92 0.16 21.86
CA LEU A 56 10.29 -0.30 23.20
C LEU A 56 11.51 -1.23 23.15
N VAL A 57 11.56 -2.16 22.19
CA VAL A 57 12.73 -3.02 21.97
C VAL A 57 13.95 -2.20 21.59
N GLN A 58 13.81 -1.16 20.75
CA GLN A 58 14.92 -0.27 20.41
C GLN A 58 15.42 0.56 21.61
N ARG A 59 14.49 1.03 22.45
CA ARG A 59 14.79 1.72 23.72
C ARG A 59 15.56 0.80 24.68
N ALA A 60 15.09 -0.44 24.86
CA ALA A 60 15.76 -1.44 25.70
C ALA A 60 17.18 -1.78 25.20
N ARG A 61 17.41 -1.70 23.88
CA ARG A 61 18.73 -1.83 23.25
C ARG A 61 19.59 -0.56 23.28
N GLY A 62 19.20 0.46 24.06
CA GLY A 62 19.97 1.69 24.26
C GLY A 62 19.90 2.69 23.11
N LYS A 63 19.01 2.52 22.11
CA LYS A 63 18.84 3.53 21.05
C LYS A 63 18.13 4.76 21.61
N ARG A 64 18.74 5.93 21.41
CA ARG A 64 18.13 7.22 21.78
C ARG A 64 17.05 7.59 20.78
N LEU A 65 15.95 8.16 21.28
CA LEU A 65 14.95 8.75 20.40
C LEU A 65 15.48 10.04 19.79
N VAL A 66 15.07 10.29 18.56
CA VAL A 66 15.29 11.59 17.92
C VAL A 66 14.15 12.50 18.35
N PRO A 67 14.43 13.72 18.88
CA PRO A 67 13.38 14.65 19.22
C PRO A 67 12.59 15.02 17.96
N LEU A 68 11.26 14.99 18.07
CA LEU A 68 10.36 15.35 16.97
C LEU A 68 10.04 16.83 17.05
N SER A 69 10.29 17.57 15.97
CA SER A 69 9.73 18.92 15.88
C SER A 69 8.22 18.84 15.67
N LEU A 70 7.46 19.80 16.20
CA LEU A 70 6.00 19.85 16.04
C LEU A 70 5.58 19.77 14.56
N LYS A 71 6.32 20.47 13.68
CA LYS A 71 6.10 20.44 12.24
C LYS A 71 6.26 19.03 11.64
N GLN A 72 7.26 18.28 12.08
CA GLN A 72 7.47 16.90 11.64
C GLN A 72 6.37 15.97 12.17
N THR A 73 5.98 16.12 13.43
CA THR A 73 4.89 15.33 14.02
C THR A 73 3.58 15.55 13.26
N ILE A 74 3.20 16.81 13.02
CA ILE A 74 1.97 17.14 12.27
C ILE A 74 2.03 16.58 10.85
N ALA A 75 3.17 16.70 10.16
CA ALA A 75 3.32 16.16 8.81
C ALA A 75 3.22 14.62 8.78
N LEU A 76 3.74 13.92 9.78
CA LEU A 76 3.64 12.45 9.90
C LEU A 76 2.23 11.99 10.28
N LEU A 77 1.56 12.72 11.18
CA LEU A 77 0.15 12.47 11.50
C LEU A 77 -0.73 12.66 10.27
N ALA A 78 -0.50 13.73 9.49
CA ALA A 78 -1.22 13.98 8.23
C ALA A 78 -0.95 12.89 7.19
N LEU A 79 0.28 12.36 7.12
CA LEU A 79 0.59 11.20 6.26
C LEU A 79 -0.19 9.95 6.71
N GLY A 80 -0.29 9.71 8.01
CA GLY A 80 -1.11 8.66 8.60
C GLY A 80 -2.59 8.80 8.28
N LEU A 81 -3.11 10.01 8.47
CA LEU A 81 -4.49 10.36 8.15
C LEU A 81 -4.80 10.12 6.66
N ASN A 82 -3.93 10.58 5.75
CA ASN A 82 -4.05 10.32 4.32
C ASN A 82 -4.12 8.81 4.03
N THR A 83 -3.23 8.03 4.64
CA THR A 83 -3.19 6.56 4.47
C THR A 83 -4.51 5.91 4.92
N CYS A 84 -5.06 6.35 6.05
CA CYS A 84 -6.35 5.87 6.54
C CYS A 84 -7.50 6.29 5.63
N ILE A 85 -7.52 7.54 5.13
CA ILE A 85 -8.50 8.02 4.13
C ILE A 85 -8.49 7.11 2.89
N GLY A 86 -7.31 6.78 2.37
CA GLY A 86 -7.19 5.90 1.20
C GLY A 86 -7.77 4.51 1.47
N THR A 87 -7.48 3.97 2.66
CA THR A 87 -8.00 2.66 3.11
C THR A 87 -9.52 2.68 3.24
N VAL A 88 -10.09 3.72 3.83
CA VAL A 88 -11.54 3.92 3.99
C VAL A 88 -12.24 4.02 2.65
N LEU A 89 -11.74 4.88 1.76
CA LEU A 89 -12.31 5.06 0.42
C LEU A 89 -12.26 3.77 -0.40
N TYR A 90 -11.15 3.03 -0.33
CA TYR A 90 -11.03 1.75 -1.02
C TYR A 90 -12.01 0.71 -0.47
N ASN A 91 -12.10 0.56 0.85
CA ASN A 91 -13.02 -0.41 1.45
C ASN A 91 -14.49 -0.03 1.22
N TYR A 92 -14.82 1.26 1.21
CA TYR A 92 -16.15 1.71 0.84
C TYR A 92 -16.45 1.47 -0.64
N ALA A 93 -15.47 1.67 -1.53
CA ALA A 93 -15.64 1.31 -2.94
C ALA A 93 -15.93 -0.19 -3.13
N LEU A 94 -15.33 -1.08 -2.32
CA LEU A 94 -15.61 -2.52 -2.36
C LEU A 94 -17.03 -2.89 -1.95
N THR A 95 -17.77 -2.03 -1.23
CA THR A 95 -19.19 -2.28 -0.93
C THR A 95 -20.11 -1.89 -2.08
N LEU A 96 -19.63 -1.07 -3.02
CA LEU A 96 -20.42 -0.50 -4.12
C LEU A 96 -20.02 -1.07 -5.49
N LEU A 97 -18.81 -1.59 -5.62
CA LEU A 97 -18.24 -2.08 -6.87
C LEU A 97 -17.78 -3.52 -6.77
N PRO A 98 -17.77 -4.26 -7.89
CA PRO A 98 -17.03 -5.51 -7.98
C PRO A 98 -15.56 -5.30 -7.61
N VAL A 99 -14.97 -6.29 -6.93
CA VAL A 99 -13.58 -6.27 -6.46
C VAL A 99 -12.60 -5.98 -7.62
N SER A 100 -12.85 -6.57 -8.80
CA SER A 100 -12.08 -6.36 -10.03
C SER A 100 -12.00 -4.89 -10.44
N VAL A 101 -13.12 -4.18 -10.39
CA VAL A 101 -13.21 -2.76 -10.73
C VAL A 101 -12.49 -1.92 -9.69
N ALA A 102 -12.75 -2.15 -8.39
CA ALA A 102 -12.12 -1.40 -7.31
C ALA A 102 -10.58 -1.52 -7.34
N ILE A 103 -10.03 -2.71 -7.56
CA ILE A 103 -8.58 -2.94 -7.73
C ILE A 103 -8.06 -2.17 -8.94
N THR A 104 -8.76 -2.25 -10.07
CA THR A 104 -8.32 -1.54 -11.30
C THR A 104 -8.26 -0.02 -11.08
N LEU A 105 -9.22 0.53 -10.33
CA LEU A 105 -9.24 1.94 -9.96
C LEU A 105 -8.13 2.31 -8.96
N LEU A 106 -7.84 1.45 -7.98
CA LEU A 106 -6.75 1.67 -7.03
C LEU A 106 -5.39 1.75 -7.75
N PHE A 107 -5.12 0.81 -8.64
CA PHE A 107 -3.83 0.68 -9.35
C PHE A 107 -3.52 1.83 -10.33
N GLN A 108 -4.47 2.75 -10.52
CA GLN A 108 -4.21 4.01 -11.21
C GLN A 108 -3.12 4.84 -10.51
N PHE A 109 -2.80 4.56 -9.24
CA PHE A 109 -1.66 5.16 -8.54
C PHE A 109 -0.34 5.00 -9.32
N THR A 110 -0.20 3.96 -10.15
CA THR A 110 1.02 3.64 -10.90
C THR A 110 1.43 4.78 -11.84
N TRP A 111 0.52 5.26 -12.68
CA TRP A 111 0.80 6.38 -13.59
C TRP A 111 0.68 7.72 -12.87
N MET A 112 -0.19 7.84 -11.87
CA MET A 112 -0.30 9.06 -11.06
C MET A 112 1.04 9.38 -10.37
N GLY A 113 1.79 8.37 -9.92
CA GLY A 113 3.14 8.53 -9.38
C GLY A 113 4.12 9.15 -10.38
N ILE A 114 4.03 8.78 -11.66
CA ILE A 114 4.81 9.39 -12.75
C ILE A 114 4.38 10.85 -12.98
N VAL A 115 3.08 11.13 -12.95
CA VAL A 115 2.56 12.50 -13.09
C VAL A 115 3.04 13.40 -11.95
N VAL A 116 2.99 12.91 -10.71
CA VAL A 116 3.53 13.63 -9.54
C VAL A 116 5.03 13.87 -9.70
N GLN A 117 5.79 12.90 -10.20
CA GLN A 117 7.20 13.09 -10.54
C GLN A 117 7.40 14.18 -11.61
N LEU A 118 6.59 14.22 -12.66
CA LEU A 118 6.71 15.21 -13.72
C LEU A 118 6.34 16.63 -13.24
N VAL A 119 5.21 16.76 -12.54
CA VAL A 119 4.64 18.07 -12.16
C VAL A 119 5.33 18.65 -10.94
N VAL A 120 5.49 17.85 -9.87
CA VAL A 120 5.99 18.34 -8.58
C VAL A 120 7.51 18.28 -8.52
N MET A 121 8.12 17.19 -8.99
CA MET A 121 9.59 17.06 -8.99
C MET A 121 10.23 17.74 -10.21
N ARG A 122 9.43 18.20 -11.19
CA ARG A 122 9.91 18.74 -12.48
C ARG A 122 10.93 17.83 -13.17
N ARG A 123 10.81 16.51 -12.94
CA ARG A 123 11.74 15.50 -13.46
C ARG A 123 11.03 14.67 -14.52
N ARG A 124 11.54 14.67 -15.74
CA ARG A 124 10.98 13.85 -16.83
C ARG A 124 11.11 12.36 -16.49
N PRO A 125 10.06 11.56 -16.67
CA PRO A 125 10.16 10.12 -16.50
C PRO A 125 11.10 9.52 -17.55
N ARG A 126 11.76 8.43 -17.18
CA ARG A 126 12.53 7.65 -18.15
C ARG A 126 11.57 6.94 -19.09
N ALA A 127 11.98 6.70 -20.33
CA ALA A 127 11.18 5.91 -21.28
C ALA A 127 10.80 4.54 -20.71
N ALA A 128 11.72 3.90 -19.96
CA ALA A 128 11.45 2.65 -19.25
C ALA A 128 10.40 2.77 -18.14
N GLU A 129 10.31 3.91 -17.42
CA GLU A 129 9.26 4.13 -16.40
C GLU A 129 7.89 4.28 -17.08
N ALA A 130 7.81 5.04 -18.19
CA ALA A 130 6.57 5.24 -18.94
C ALA A 130 6.09 3.93 -19.61
N ALA A 131 7.00 3.19 -20.25
CA ALA A 131 6.70 1.89 -20.83
C ALA A 131 6.25 0.88 -19.76
N ALA A 132 6.95 0.83 -18.62
CA ALA A 132 6.57 -0.03 -17.50
C ALA A 132 5.17 0.30 -16.98
N ALA A 133 4.84 1.58 -16.78
CA ALA A 133 3.51 1.97 -16.35
C ALA A 133 2.41 1.56 -17.34
N ALA A 134 2.65 1.73 -18.65
CA ALA A 134 1.69 1.28 -19.67
C ALA A 134 1.47 -0.24 -19.63
N VAL A 135 2.56 -1.01 -19.54
CA VAL A 135 2.49 -2.48 -19.45
C VAL A 135 1.79 -2.92 -18.15
N ILE A 136 2.09 -2.27 -17.03
CA ILE A 136 1.46 -2.58 -15.74
C ILE A 136 -0.03 -2.26 -15.78
N LEU A 137 -0.45 -1.13 -16.34
CA LEU A 137 -1.88 -0.80 -16.43
C LEU A 137 -2.65 -1.79 -17.31
N GLY A 138 -2.08 -2.17 -18.45
CA GLY A 138 -2.65 -3.22 -19.29
C GLY A 138 -2.72 -4.56 -18.55
N GLY A 139 -1.63 -4.93 -17.87
CA GLY A 139 -1.54 -6.14 -17.07
C GLY A 139 -2.54 -6.16 -15.91
N THR A 140 -2.73 -5.03 -15.22
CA THR A 140 -3.73 -4.87 -14.16
C THR A 140 -5.14 -5.06 -14.69
N LEU A 141 -5.47 -4.51 -15.86
CA LEU A 141 -6.80 -4.69 -16.46
C LEU A 141 -7.09 -6.16 -16.81
N MET A 142 -6.07 -6.90 -17.27
CA MET A 142 -6.17 -8.33 -17.53
C MET A 142 -6.23 -9.15 -16.23
N ALA A 143 -5.42 -8.76 -15.23
CA ALA A 143 -5.29 -9.44 -13.93
C ALA A 143 -6.47 -9.20 -13.00
N SER A 144 -7.19 -8.09 -13.16
CA SER A 144 -8.28 -7.73 -12.26
C SER A 144 -9.51 -8.59 -12.44
N GLY A 145 -9.68 -9.26 -13.58
CA GLY A 145 -10.90 -10.00 -13.90
C GLY A 145 -12.05 -9.10 -14.34
N MET A 146 -11.76 -7.89 -14.86
CA MET A 146 -12.82 -7.01 -15.39
C MET A 146 -13.52 -7.56 -16.65
N PHE A 147 -12.91 -8.53 -17.34
CA PHE A 147 -13.45 -9.11 -18.57
C PHE A 147 -14.33 -10.35 -18.35
N SER A 148 -14.38 -10.90 -17.13
CA SER A 148 -15.37 -11.93 -16.79
C SER A 148 -16.75 -11.28 -16.68
N GLU A 149 -17.78 -11.88 -17.28
CA GLU A 149 -19.12 -11.35 -17.64
C GLU A 149 -20.01 -10.71 -16.53
N SER A 150 -19.46 -10.23 -15.41
CA SER A 150 -20.20 -9.75 -14.24
C SER A 150 -20.06 -8.24 -13.96
N VAL A 151 -19.72 -7.42 -14.96
CA VAL A 151 -19.66 -5.96 -14.76
C VAL A 151 -21.05 -5.37 -15.04
N GLY A 152 -21.92 -5.42 -14.03
CA GLY A 152 -23.21 -4.72 -14.05
C GLY A 152 -23.06 -3.20 -14.05
N ALA A 153 -24.17 -2.48 -13.84
CA ALA A 153 -24.13 -1.02 -13.71
C ALA A 153 -23.19 -0.61 -12.55
N LEU A 154 -22.18 0.20 -12.86
CA LEU A 154 -21.20 0.66 -11.90
C LEU A 154 -21.71 1.88 -11.16
N ASP A 155 -21.64 1.83 -9.82
CA ASP A 155 -21.99 2.95 -8.97
C ASP A 155 -20.96 4.09 -9.14
N PRO A 156 -21.38 5.32 -9.52
CA PRO A 156 -20.47 6.45 -9.70
C PRO A 156 -19.74 6.88 -8.43
N VAL A 157 -20.37 6.74 -7.26
CA VAL A 157 -19.77 7.02 -5.96
C VAL A 157 -18.67 6.01 -5.67
N GLY A 158 -18.93 4.73 -5.95
CA GLY A 158 -17.91 3.69 -5.88
C GLY A 158 -16.69 4.00 -6.75
N ILE A 159 -16.90 4.46 -7.98
CA ILE A 159 -15.82 4.84 -8.90
C ILE A 159 -15.01 6.02 -8.33
N ALA A 160 -15.70 7.06 -7.84
CA ALA A 160 -15.06 8.22 -7.25
C ALA A 160 -14.22 7.84 -6.02
N CYS A 161 -14.75 6.99 -5.13
CA CYS A 161 -14.03 6.48 -3.97
C CYS A 161 -12.81 5.65 -4.37
N GLY A 162 -12.94 4.76 -5.36
CA GLY A 162 -11.82 3.98 -5.90
C GLY A 162 -10.70 4.87 -6.44
N LEU A 163 -11.02 5.88 -7.25
CA LEU A 163 -10.02 6.82 -7.79
C LEU A 163 -9.39 7.70 -6.70
N LEU A 164 -10.18 8.20 -5.74
CA LEU A 164 -9.65 8.98 -4.62
C LEU A 164 -8.73 8.15 -3.72
N SER A 165 -8.97 6.83 -3.59
CA SER A 165 -8.06 5.93 -2.91
C SER A 165 -6.70 5.83 -3.62
N ALA A 166 -6.69 5.78 -4.96
CA ALA A 166 -5.47 5.80 -5.77
C ALA A 166 -4.67 7.11 -5.61
N VAL A 167 -5.38 8.24 -5.53
CA VAL A 167 -4.76 9.56 -5.25
C VAL A 167 -4.12 9.57 -3.86
N SER A 168 -4.84 9.08 -2.84
CA SER A 168 -4.29 8.96 -1.49
C SER A 168 -3.05 8.06 -1.47
N CYS A 169 -3.08 6.90 -2.14
CA CYS A 169 -1.94 6.00 -2.24
C CYS A 169 -0.73 6.67 -2.91
N THR A 170 -0.96 7.42 -4.00
CA THR A 170 0.08 8.21 -4.67
C THR A 170 0.70 9.25 -3.74
N PHE A 171 -0.13 9.98 -2.98
CA PHE A 171 0.35 10.95 -2.00
C PHE A 171 1.09 10.31 -0.84
N PHE A 172 0.65 9.14 -0.36
CA PHE A 172 1.38 8.38 0.63
C PHE A 172 2.79 8.06 0.14
N MET A 173 2.93 7.46 -1.05
CA MET A 173 4.24 7.14 -1.61
C MET A 173 5.11 8.39 -1.83
N PHE A 174 4.52 9.47 -2.34
CA PHE A 174 5.22 10.73 -2.57
C PHE A 174 5.70 11.38 -1.28
N PHE A 175 4.81 11.62 -0.31
CA PHE A 175 5.15 12.27 0.96
C PHE A 175 6.02 11.38 1.85
N SER A 176 5.87 10.05 1.77
CA SER A 176 6.78 9.10 2.42
C SER A 176 8.24 9.30 2.00
N SER A 177 8.50 9.78 0.78
CA SER A 177 9.87 10.11 0.32
C SER A 177 10.44 11.41 0.90
N ARG A 178 9.60 12.27 1.48
CA ARG A 178 9.93 13.66 1.88
C ARG A 178 9.82 13.91 3.37
N VAL A 179 8.79 13.34 4.01
CA VAL A 179 8.47 13.58 5.41
C VAL A 179 9.32 12.67 6.30
N GLY A 180 9.93 13.27 7.34
CA GLY A 180 10.73 12.54 8.32
C GLY A 180 12.04 11.95 7.78
N ARG A 181 12.67 12.59 6.77
CA ARG A 181 14.02 12.22 6.31
C ARG A 181 15.02 12.28 7.46
N GLY A 182 15.86 11.25 7.58
CA GLY A 182 16.86 11.13 8.64
C GLY A 182 16.32 10.66 10.00
N MET A 183 15.02 10.38 10.09
CA MET A 183 14.39 9.89 11.31
C MET A 183 14.42 8.36 11.37
N PRO A 184 14.54 7.74 12.56
CA PRO A 184 14.44 6.30 12.70
C PRO A 184 13.10 5.78 12.17
N SER A 185 13.14 4.78 11.26
CA SER A 185 11.95 4.25 10.58
C SER A 185 10.83 3.81 11.54
N VAL A 186 11.19 3.25 12.70
CA VAL A 186 10.24 2.79 13.72
C VAL A 186 9.50 3.95 14.40
N GLN A 187 10.22 5.02 14.80
CA GLN A 187 9.58 6.19 15.41
C GLN A 187 8.69 6.91 14.40
N ARG A 188 9.16 7.01 13.15
CA ARG A 188 8.39 7.58 12.04
C ARG A 188 7.11 6.79 11.79
N GLY A 189 7.21 5.47 11.72
CA GLY A 189 6.07 4.57 11.52
C GLY A 189 5.04 4.66 12.63
N LEU A 190 5.48 4.75 13.89
CA LEU A 190 4.57 4.93 15.03
C LEU A 190 3.71 6.19 14.88
N VAL A 191 4.31 7.35 14.57
CA VAL A 191 3.55 8.60 14.42
C VAL A 191 2.58 8.53 13.24
N VAL A 192 2.97 7.91 12.12
CA VAL A 192 2.08 7.67 10.98
C VAL A 192 0.89 6.78 11.40
N CYS A 193 1.13 5.68 12.11
CA CYS A 193 0.05 4.81 12.58
C CYS A 193 -0.85 5.48 13.62
N LEU A 194 -0.33 6.39 14.46
CA LEU A 194 -1.17 7.19 15.36
C LEU A 194 -2.10 8.14 14.59
N GLY A 195 -1.61 8.74 13.49
CA GLY A 195 -2.47 9.53 12.60
C GLY A 195 -3.57 8.69 11.94
N ALA A 196 -3.25 7.46 11.56
CA ALA A 196 -4.24 6.51 11.02
C ALA A 196 -5.26 6.07 12.09
N CYS A 197 -4.84 5.85 13.33
CA CYS A 197 -5.71 5.50 14.46
C CYS A 197 -6.76 6.58 14.73
N ALA A 198 -6.39 7.87 14.62
CA ALA A 198 -7.31 8.97 14.87
C ALA A 198 -8.57 8.88 13.99
N LEU A 199 -8.39 8.60 12.70
CA LEU A 199 -9.53 8.43 11.79
C LEU A 199 -10.17 7.04 11.90
N GLY A 200 -9.38 5.99 12.12
CA GLY A 200 -9.90 4.63 12.27
C GLY A 200 -10.89 4.52 13.44
N PHE A 201 -10.56 5.10 14.59
CA PHE A 201 -11.44 5.13 15.75
C PHE A 201 -12.56 6.17 15.64
N ALA A 202 -12.37 7.25 14.87
CA ALA A 202 -13.48 8.16 14.58
C ALA A 202 -14.58 7.47 13.75
N LEU A 203 -14.22 6.50 12.90
CA LEU A 203 -15.17 5.71 12.10
C LEU A 203 -15.77 4.52 12.85
N CYS A 204 -15.09 4.00 13.86
CA CYS A 204 -15.57 2.93 14.74
C CYS A 204 -15.39 3.36 16.20
N PRO A 205 -16.20 4.31 16.71
CA PRO A 205 -16.05 4.84 18.07
C PRO A 205 -16.36 3.79 19.14
N ASP A 206 -17.18 2.81 18.80
CA ASP A 206 -17.57 1.66 19.61
C ASP A 206 -16.58 0.49 19.52
N TYR A 207 -15.45 0.63 18.85
CA TYR A 207 -14.50 -0.46 18.61
C TYR A 207 -14.11 -1.25 19.88
N PHE A 208 -13.91 -0.56 21.01
CA PHE A 208 -13.56 -1.20 22.29
C PHE A 208 -14.78 -1.66 23.09
N ALA A 209 -15.96 -1.06 22.86
CA ALA A 209 -17.19 -1.35 23.59
C ALA A 209 -18.02 -2.47 22.95
N SER A 210 -17.87 -2.67 21.64
CA SER A 210 -18.65 -3.59 20.81
C SER A 210 -18.35 -5.07 21.03
N GLY A 211 -17.31 -5.41 21.80
CA GLY A 211 -16.92 -6.83 21.98
C GLY A 211 -16.06 -7.40 20.85
N VAL A 212 -15.76 -6.60 19.81
CA VAL A 212 -15.07 -7.04 18.59
C VAL A 212 -13.68 -7.64 18.84
N LEU A 213 -12.97 -7.15 19.87
CA LEU A 213 -11.69 -7.73 20.29
C LEU A 213 -11.89 -9.13 20.90
N GLN A 214 -12.95 -9.31 21.68
CA GLN A 214 -13.34 -10.56 22.33
C GLN A 214 -13.83 -11.58 21.30
N ASP A 215 -14.51 -11.12 20.25
CA ASP A 215 -14.95 -11.92 19.09
C ASP A 215 -13.77 -12.43 18.24
N GLY A 216 -12.55 -11.98 18.54
CA GLY A 216 -11.33 -12.53 17.97
C GLY A 216 -10.77 -11.77 16.77
N ILE A 217 -11.25 -10.54 16.49
CA ILE A 217 -10.72 -9.73 15.38
C ILE A 217 -9.19 -9.57 15.48
N TRP A 218 -8.63 -9.60 16.69
CA TRP A 218 -7.20 -9.38 16.93
C TRP A 218 -6.29 -10.34 16.15
N LYS A 219 -6.75 -11.56 15.85
CA LYS A 219 -6.00 -12.54 15.05
C LYS A 219 -5.79 -12.01 13.63
N PHE A 220 -6.86 -11.50 13.03
CA PHE A 220 -6.83 -10.85 11.72
C PHE A 220 -6.14 -9.50 11.81
N GLY A 221 -6.47 -8.70 12.83
CA GLY A 221 -5.92 -7.38 13.11
C GLY A 221 -4.40 -7.38 13.20
N LEU A 222 -3.79 -8.42 13.77
CA LEU A 222 -2.33 -8.55 13.81
C LEU A 222 -1.73 -8.69 12.40
N VAL A 223 -2.28 -9.60 11.58
CA VAL A 223 -1.81 -9.82 10.19
C VAL A 223 -2.10 -8.60 9.32
N LEU A 224 -3.30 -8.03 9.46
CA LEU A 224 -3.74 -6.82 8.78
C LEU A 224 -2.85 -5.63 9.15
N GLY A 225 -2.63 -5.36 10.44
CA GLY A 225 -1.76 -4.29 10.90
C GLY A 225 -0.31 -4.49 10.44
N LEU A 226 0.17 -5.75 10.43
CA LEU A 226 1.49 -6.09 9.93
C LEU A 226 1.65 -5.78 8.44
N CYS A 227 0.74 -6.31 7.62
CA CYS A 227 0.81 -6.30 6.16
C CYS A 227 0.29 -5.00 5.52
N ALA A 228 -0.65 -4.30 6.16
CA ALA A 228 -1.25 -3.07 5.64
C ALA A 228 -0.48 -1.81 6.03
N LEU A 229 0.15 -1.79 7.20
CA LEU A 229 0.76 -0.58 7.73
C LEU A 229 2.17 -0.81 8.24
N PHE A 230 2.42 -1.77 9.12
CA PHE A 230 3.74 -1.91 9.74
C PHE A 230 4.85 -2.16 8.71
N VAL A 231 4.72 -3.20 7.89
CA VAL A 231 5.71 -3.53 6.86
C VAL A 231 5.72 -2.45 5.77
N PRO A 232 4.60 -2.04 5.15
CA PRO A 232 4.61 -1.02 4.12
C PRO A 232 5.19 0.32 4.60
N VAL A 233 4.70 0.88 5.72
CA VAL A 233 5.14 2.19 6.20
C VAL A 233 6.62 2.19 6.54
N ALA A 234 7.13 1.09 7.12
CA ALA A 234 8.55 0.95 7.40
C ALA A 234 9.40 0.86 6.12
N LEU A 235 9.01 -0.01 5.18
CA LEU A 235 9.76 -0.25 3.95
C LEU A 235 9.70 0.92 2.97
N PHE A 236 8.51 1.51 2.75
CA PHE A 236 8.38 2.75 1.97
C PHE A 236 9.16 3.88 2.61
N GLY A 237 9.16 4.00 3.95
CA GLY A 237 9.94 5.02 4.63
C GLY A 237 11.45 4.88 4.50
N ILE A 238 11.94 3.64 4.39
CA ILE A 238 13.35 3.35 4.15
C ILE A 238 13.72 3.60 2.68
N ALA A 239 12.88 3.18 1.73
CA ALA A 239 13.26 3.11 0.32
C ALA A 239 12.86 4.33 -0.51
N THR A 240 11.67 4.90 -0.30
CA THR A 240 11.17 6.01 -1.13
C THR A 240 12.04 7.27 -1.10
N PRO A 241 12.77 7.63 -0.02
CA PRO A 241 13.69 8.77 -0.08
C PRO A 241 14.83 8.62 -1.09
N HIS A 242 15.12 7.39 -1.53
CA HIS A 242 16.19 7.05 -2.47
C HIS A 242 15.69 6.71 -3.88
N LEU A 243 14.37 6.73 -4.10
CA LEU A 243 13.73 6.40 -5.38
C LEU A 243 12.96 7.61 -5.92
N THR A 244 12.68 7.58 -7.23
CA THR A 244 11.69 8.49 -7.80
C THR A 244 10.27 8.03 -7.42
N PRO A 245 9.29 8.95 -7.31
CA PRO A 245 7.90 8.57 -7.06
C PRO A 245 7.35 7.59 -8.11
N GLY A 246 7.72 7.77 -9.39
CA GLY A 246 7.33 6.85 -10.46
C GLY A 246 7.89 5.44 -10.26
N LEU A 247 9.19 5.30 -9.92
CA LEU A 247 9.76 3.98 -9.62
C LEU A 247 9.13 3.36 -8.38
N ALA A 248 8.88 4.13 -7.32
CA ALA A 248 8.21 3.60 -6.13
C ALA A 248 6.82 3.06 -6.45
N ALA A 249 6.04 3.78 -7.26
CA ALA A 249 4.71 3.34 -7.69
C ALA A 249 4.79 2.06 -8.57
N ILE A 250 5.71 2.01 -9.52
CA ILE A 250 5.93 0.81 -10.34
C ILE A 250 6.30 -0.41 -9.49
N MET A 251 7.24 -0.27 -8.55
CA MET A 251 7.65 -1.38 -7.69
C MET A 251 6.53 -1.84 -6.74
N ALA A 252 5.69 -0.91 -6.28
CA ALA A 252 4.54 -1.22 -5.43
C ALA A 252 3.45 -2.03 -6.16
N SER A 253 3.44 -2.02 -7.50
CA SER A 253 2.50 -2.80 -8.31
C SER A 253 2.65 -4.32 -8.16
N SER A 254 3.71 -4.77 -7.48
CA SER A 254 3.90 -6.16 -7.01
C SER A 254 2.78 -6.66 -6.10
N GLU A 255 1.99 -5.75 -5.52
CA GLU A 255 0.80 -6.06 -4.73
C GLU A 255 -0.17 -7.00 -5.45
N LEU A 256 -0.50 -6.73 -6.72
CA LEU A 256 -1.52 -7.53 -7.43
C LEU A 256 -1.04 -8.96 -7.75
N PRO A 257 0.17 -9.17 -8.32
CA PRO A 257 0.77 -10.50 -8.44
C PRO A 257 0.78 -11.30 -7.14
N CYS A 258 1.22 -10.67 -6.04
CA CYS A 258 1.30 -11.34 -4.75
C CYS A 258 -0.10 -11.62 -4.17
N GLY A 259 -1.05 -10.70 -4.35
CA GLY A 259 -2.43 -10.86 -3.93
C GLY A 259 -3.12 -12.02 -4.63
N ILE A 260 -3.00 -12.12 -5.97
CA ILE A 260 -3.57 -13.22 -6.75
C ILE A 260 -2.94 -14.55 -6.34
N ALA A 261 -1.60 -14.60 -6.21
CA ALA A 261 -0.92 -15.81 -5.78
C ALA A 261 -1.36 -16.29 -4.39
N LEU A 262 -1.47 -15.37 -3.41
CA LEU A 262 -1.93 -15.71 -2.07
C LEU A 262 -3.41 -16.10 -2.04
N SER A 263 -4.26 -15.43 -2.81
CA SER A 263 -5.68 -15.79 -2.95
C SER A 263 -5.82 -17.22 -3.49
N ALA A 264 -5.06 -17.58 -4.53
CA ALA A 264 -5.06 -18.93 -5.09
C ALA A 264 -4.56 -19.99 -4.10
N LEU A 265 -3.48 -19.70 -3.36
CA LEU A 265 -2.86 -20.66 -2.44
C LEU A 265 -3.64 -20.83 -1.12
N VAL A 266 -4.20 -19.74 -0.58
CA VAL A 266 -4.85 -19.72 0.74
C VAL A 266 -6.35 -19.96 0.63
N LEU A 267 -7.01 -19.38 -0.37
CA LEU A 267 -8.46 -19.48 -0.57
C LEU A 267 -8.84 -20.55 -1.60
N GLY A 268 -7.88 -21.09 -2.36
CA GLY A 268 -8.16 -22.06 -3.42
C GLY A 268 -8.91 -21.46 -4.61
N GLU A 269 -8.88 -20.13 -4.77
CA GLU A 269 -9.56 -19.45 -5.87
C GLU A 269 -8.90 -19.84 -7.21
N PRO A 270 -9.69 -20.26 -8.23
CA PRO A 270 -9.14 -20.57 -9.54
C PRO A 270 -8.58 -19.31 -10.19
N VAL A 271 -7.38 -19.42 -10.77
CA VAL A 271 -6.74 -18.33 -11.51
C VAL A 271 -6.96 -18.54 -12.99
N GLU A 272 -7.68 -17.61 -13.62
CA GLU A 272 -7.96 -17.66 -15.05
C GLU A 272 -6.68 -17.39 -15.89
N GLY A 273 -6.63 -17.94 -17.10
CA GLY A 273 -5.49 -17.74 -18.01
C GLY A 273 -5.20 -16.26 -18.32
N LEU A 274 -6.26 -15.44 -18.42
CA LEU A 274 -6.12 -13.99 -18.61
C LEU A 274 -5.50 -13.31 -17.39
N GLN A 275 -5.85 -13.76 -16.18
CA GLN A 275 -5.26 -13.23 -14.96
C GLN A 275 -3.78 -13.57 -14.86
N VAL A 276 -3.40 -14.80 -15.22
CA VAL A 276 -1.97 -15.21 -15.30
C VAL A 276 -1.21 -14.33 -16.29
N ALA A 277 -1.76 -14.10 -17.50
CA ALA A 277 -1.14 -13.22 -18.49
C ALA A 277 -0.98 -11.79 -17.96
N GLY A 278 -1.98 -11.26 -17.24
CA GLY A 278 -1.91 -9.96 -16.57
C GLY A 278 -0.81 -9.89 -15.50
N VAL A 279 -0.70 -10.92 -14.65
CA VAL A 279 0.38 -11.05 -13.64
C VAL A 279 1.75 -11.05 -14.31
N VAL A 280 1.93 -11.83 -15.38
CA VAL A 280 3.17 -11.87 -16.16
C VAL A 280 3.50 -10.50 -16.74
N ALA A 281 2.51 -9.79 -17.29
CA ALA A 281 2.70 -8.43 -17.82
C ALA A 281 3.13 -7.45 -16.73
N ILE A 282 2.52 -7.48 -15.53
CA ILE A 282 2.91 -6.62 -14.40
C ILE A 282 4.36 -6.88 -13.99
N LEU A 283 4.74 -8.16 -13.84
CA LEU A 283 6.12 -8.54 -13.49
C LEU A 283 7.11 -8.12 -14.59
N ALA A 284 6.74 -8.27 -15.86
CA ALA A 284 7.55 -7.79 -16.98
C ALA A 284 7.71 -6.27 -16.94
N GLY A 285 6.65 -5.51 -16.66
CA GLY A 285 6.71 -4.05 -16.48
C GLY A 285 7.65 -3.64 -15.35
N ILE A 286 7.61 -4.35 -14.21
CA ILE A 286 8.54 -4.16 -13.10
C ILE A 286 9.99 -4.39 -13.58
N VAL A 287 10.27 -5.48 -14.29
CA VAL A 287 11.61 -5.77 -14.82
C VAL A 287 12.07 -4.70 -15.83
N ILE A 288 11.20 -4.28 -16.75
CA ILE A 288 11.48 -3.23 -17.74
C ILE A 288 11.92 -1.94 -17.05
N SER A 289 11.25 -1.55 -15.96
CA SER A 289 11.62 -0.35 -15.18
C SER A 289 13.03 -0.43 -14.59
N GLN A 290 13.53 -1.65 -14.32
CA GLN A 290 14.82 -1.91 -13.72
C GLN A 290 15.96 -2.07 -14.74
N LEU A 291 15.67 -2.35 -16.02
CA LEU A 291 16.70 -2.56 -17.06
C LEU A 291 17.77 -1.44 -17.13
N PRO A 292 17.42 -0.13 -17.07
CA PRO A 292 18.42 0.94 -17.09
C PRO A 292 19.40 0.91 -15.91
N HIS A 293 19.01 0.27 -14.80
CA HIS A 293 19.80 0.14 -13.57
C HIS A 293 20.60 -1.17 -13.52
N LEU A 294 20.26 -2.16 -14.37
CA LEU A 294 20.94 -3.45 -14.49
C LEU A 294 22.10 -3.41 -15.49
N GLY A 295 21.94 -2.67 -16.59
CA GLY A 295 22.88 -2.66 -17.73
C GLY A 295 24.15 -1.82 -17.55
N ARG A 296 24.26 -1.00 -16.49
CA ARG A 296 25.48 -0.23 -16.17
C ARG A 296 26.27 -0.88 -15.05
N ARG A 297 26.80 -2.07 -15.31
CA ARG A 297 28.02 -2.52 -14.62
C ARG A 297 29.20 -1.85 -15.32
N SER A 298 29.63 -0.69 -14.85
CA SER A 298 30.95 -0.20 -15.27
C SER A 298 32.02 -1.09 -14.61
N PRO A 299 33.09 -1.49 -15.33
CA PRO A 299 34.35 -1.83 -14.69
C PRO A 299 34.88 -0.63 -13.89
#